data_AF-A0A382M8V1-F1
#
_entry.id   AF-A0A382M8V1-F1
#
_cell.length_a   1.000
_cell.length_b   1.000
_cell.length_c   1.000
_cell.angle_alpha   90.00
_cell.angle_beta   90.00
_cell.angle_gamma   90.00
#
_symmetry.space_group_name_H-M   'P 1'
#
loop_
_entity.id
_entity.type
_entity.pdbx_description
1 polymer ?
#
loop_
_entity_poly.entity_id
_entity_poly.type
_entity_poly.pdbx_seq_one_letter_code
_entity_poly.pdbx_strand_id
1 'polypeptide(L)' 'MGFWDNKKVTVTGGKGFLGSYILEKLQQRGCKNIVVANLPEYNLTNMTDIQRMYREQKPDIVIHLA' A
#
# COMPACT_ATOMS: atom_id res chain seq x y z
N MET A 1 4.70 -16.44 14.74
CA MET A 1 3.98 -15.80 13.63
C MET A 1 3.85 -14.33 13.97
N GLY A 2 4.47 -13.46 13.17
CA GLY A 2 4.44 -12.01 13.38
C GLY A 2 3.13 -11.39 12.90
N PHE A 3 2.76 -10.23 13.45
CA PHE A 3 1.53 -9.52 13.08
C PHE A 3 1.42 -9.27 11.55
N TRP A 4 2.55 -9.02 10.89
CA TRP A 4 2.62 -8.63 9.48
C TRP A 4 2.66 -9.79 8.49
N ASP A 5 2.92 -11.02 8.94
CA ASP A 5 3.23 -12.16 8.06
C ASP A 5 2.13 -12.43 7.01
N ASN A 6 0.87 -12.17 7.38
CA ASN A 6 -0.30 -12.46 6.56
C ASN A 6 -1.10 -11.22 6.15
N LYS A 7 -0.63 -10.01 6.47
CA LYS A 7 -1.36 -8.77 6.14
C LYS A 7 -1.06 -8.34 4.72
N LYS A 8 -2.10 -8.00 3.96
CA LYS A 8 -2.02 -7.26 2.69
C LYS A 8 -2.05 -5.78 3.00
N VAL A 9 -0.92 -5.11 2.78
CA VAL A 9 -0.76 -3.69 3.07
C VAL A 9 -0.67 -2.93 1.76
N THR A 10 -1.61 -2.02 1.53
CA THR A 10 -1.52 -1.03 0.45
C THR A 10 -0.95 0.27 1.01
N VAL A 11 0.12 0.78 0.39
CA VAL A 11 0.71 2.07 0.72
C VAL A 11 0.45 3.04 -0.43
N THR A 12 -0.31 4.12 -0.18
CA THR A 12 -0.38 5.22 -1.14
C THR A 12 0.78 6.17 -0.92
N GLY A 13 1.25 6.86 -1.97
CA GLY A 13 2.39 7.79 -1.83
C GLY A 13 3.70 7.08 -1.47
N GLY A 14 3.75 5.74 -1.62
CA GLY A 14 4.88 4.90 -1.22
C GLY A 14 6.21 5.22 -1.92
N LYS A 15 6.17 5.92 -3.06
CA LYS A 15 7.38 6.37 -3.79
C LYS A 15 7.90 7.74 -3.30
N GLY A 16 7.17 8.44 -2.42
CA GLY A 16 7.59 9.72 -1.84
C GLY A 16 8.59 9.54 -0.69
N PHE A 17 9.08 10.65 -0.14
CA PHE A 17 10.09 10.66 0.93
C PHE A 17 9.69 9.77 2.12
N LEU A 18 8.53 10.00 2.74
CA LEU A 18 8.09 9.19 3.88
C LEU A 18 7.68 7.78 3.46
N GLY A 19 7.10 7.64 2.26
CA GLY A 19 6.65 6.37 1.73
C GLY A 19 7.77 5.34 1.62
N SER A 20 8.95 5.75 1.13
CA SER A 20 10.09 4.85 0.96
C SER A 20 10.58 4.26 2.29
N TYR A 21 10.65 5.08 3.34
CA TYR A 21 11.00 4.61 4.69
C TYR A 21 9.95 3.64 5.26
N ILE A 22 8.65 3.91 5.05
CA ILE A 22 7.59 3.01 5.50
C ILE A 22 7.69 1.65 4.80
N LEU A 23 7.94 1.62 3.49
CA LEU A 23 8.13 0.38 2.74
C LEU A 23 9.31 -0.44 3.29
N GLU A 24 10.46 0.20 3.49
CA GLU A 24 11.65 -0.45 4.09
C GLU A 24 11.32 -1.03 5.48
N LYS A 25 10.60 -0.27 6.30
CA LYS A 25 10.23 -0.65 7.67
C LYS A 25 9.18 -1.76 7.73
N LEU A 26 8.30 -1.87 6.74
CA LEU A 26 7.35 -2.99 6.61
C LEU A 26 8.08 -4.26 6.19
N GLN A 27 9.02 -4.17 5.24
CA GLN A 27 9.85 -5.29 4.82
C GLN A 27 10.70 -5.82 5.98
N GLN A 28 11.36 -4.94 6.74
CA GLN A 28 12.14 -5.31 7.93
C GLN A 28 11.30 -6.00 9.02
N ARG A 29 9.99 -5.71 9.08
CA ARG A 29 9.05 -6.34 10.01
C ARG A 29 8.45 -7.67 9.50
N GLY A 30 8.90 -8.14 8.34
CA GLY A 30 8.44 -9.40 7.75
C GLY A 30 7.11 -9.29 7.00
N CYS A 31 6.65 -8.09 6.67
CA CYS A 31 5.45 -7.92 5.86
C CYS A 31 5.71 -8.38 4.41
N LYS A 32 5.06 -9.46 3.99
CA LYS A 32 5.30 -10.10 2.68
C LYS A 32 4.43 -9.53 1.56
N ASN A 33 3.22 -9.07 1.89
CA ASN A 33 2.23 -8.65 0.92
C ASN A 33 2.08 -7.12 0.95
N ILE A 34 3.03 -6.42 0.34
CA ILE A 34 3.02 -4.95 0.26
C ILE A 34 2.75 -4.55 -1.19
N VAL A 35 1.77 -3.67 -1.40
CA VAL A 35 1.44 -3.09 -2.71
C VAL A 35 1.48 -1.58 -2.60
N VAL A 36 2.00 -0.90 -3.63
CA VAL A 36 1.98 0.56 -3.70
C VAL A 36 0.88 1.00 -4.65
N ALA A 37 0.02 1.93 -4.20
CA ALA A 37 -1.00 2.54 -5.04
C ALA A 37 -0.62 4.00 -5.36
N ASN A 38 -0.33 4.28 -6.62
CA ASN A 38 0.08 5.60 -7.10
C ASN A 38 -0.22 5.76 -8.60
N LEU A 39 0.08 6.95 -9.11
CA LEU A 39 0.06 7.24 -10.54
C LEU A 39 1.22 6.53 -11.27
N PRO A 40 1.01 6.14 -12.55
CA PRO A 40 -0.23 6.30 -13.32
C PRO A 40 -1.29 5.21 -13.07
N GLU A 41 -1.00 4.17 -12.30
CA GLU A 41 -1.87 2.99 -12.15
C GLU A 41 -3.23 3.31 -11.51
N TYR A 42 -3.23 4.16 -10.49
CA TYR A 42 -4.42 4.62 -9.79
C TYR A 42 -4.35 6.12 -9.52
N ASN A 43 -5.28 6.87 -10.09
CA ASN A 43 -5.53 8.24 -9.67
C ASN A 43 -6.38 8.23 -8.39
N LEU A 44 -5.75 8.53 -7.25
CA LEU A 44 -6.38 8.46 -5.93
C LEU A 44 -7.44 9.55 -5.68
N THR A 45 -7.54 10.55 -6.55
CA THR A 45 -8.63 11.54 -6.54
C THR A 45 -9.86 11.08 -7.32
N ASN A 46 -9.74 10.00 -8.10
CA ASN A 46 -10.81 9.44 -8.92
C ASN A 46 -11.45 8.24 -8.22
N MET A 47 -12.77 8.29 -8.02
CA MET A 47 -13.53 7.25 -7.32
C MET A 47 -13.47 5.87 -8.02
N THR A 48 -13.52 5.83 -9.34
CA THR A 48 -13.48 4.58 -10.12
C THR A 48 -12.15 3.87 -9.94
N ASP A 49 -11.05 4.63 -9.90
CA ASP A 49 -9.71 4.09 -9.65
C ASP A 49 -9.55 3.59 -8.21
N ILE A 50 -10.10 4.31 -7.22
CA ILE A 50 -10.12 3.84 -5.83
C ILE A 50 -10.88 2.51 -5.71
N GLN A 51 -12.07 2.41 -6.32
CA GLN A 51 -12.83 1.16 -6.30
C GLN A 51 -12.09 0.02 -6.99
N ARG A 52 -11.40 0.30 -8.11
CA ARG A 52 -10.56 -0.69 -8.82
C ARG A 52 -9.39 -1.14 -7.94
N MET A 53 -8.67 -0.21 -7.32
CA MET A 53 -7.59 -0.48 -6.38
C MET A 53 -8.02 -1.43 -5.26
N TYR A 54 -9.16 -1.17 -4.60
CA TYR A 54 -9.66 -2.05 -3.54
C TYR A 54 -10.06 -3.44 -4.05
N ARG A 55 -10.68 -3.53 -5.24
CA ARG A 55 -11.05 -4.82 -5.86
C ARG A 55 -9.85 -5.68 -6.22
N GLU A 56 -8.80 -5.06 -6.75
CA GLU A 56 -7.59 -5.74 -7.22
C GLU A 56 -6.62 -6.06 -6.08
N GLN A 57 -6.31 -5.07 -5.24
CA GLN A 57 -5.28 -5.21 -4.19
C GLN A 57 -5.82 -5.88 -2.92
N LYS A 58 -7.14 -5.78 -2.66
CA LYS A 58 -7.82 -6.36 -1.49
C LYS A 58 -7.03 -6.15 -0.17
N PRO A 59 -6.69 -4.90 0.18
CA PRO A 59 -5.88 -4.64 1.36
C PRO A 59 -6.61 -4.97 2.66
N ASP A 60 -5.89 -5.52 3.62
CA ASP A 60 -6.33 -5.58 5.02
C ASP A 60 -6.06 -4.24 5.72
N ILE A 61 -5.00 -3.55 5.30
CA ILE A 61 -4.52 -2.29 5.88
C ILE A 61 -4.15 -1.35 4.73
N VAL A 62 -4.60 -0.10 4.82
CA VAL A 62 -4.14 0.99 3.94
C VAL A 62 -3.35 1.99 4.77
N ILE A 63 -2.14 2.31 4.34
CA ILE A 63 -1.33 3.42 4.88
C ILE A 63 -1.34 4.53 3.84
N HIS A 64 -2.01 5.64 4.14
CA HIS A 64 -2.25 6.72 3.19
C HIS A 64 -1.27 7.87 3.37
N LEU A 65 -0.38 8.07 2.40
CA LEU A 65 0.68 9.12 2.40
C LEU A 65 0.70 9.94 1.11
N ALA A 66 -0.35 9.83 0.29
CA ALA A 66 -0.45 10.49 -1.02
C ALA A 66 -1.24 11.79 -0.94
#